data_AF-A0A1V5KYM6-F1
#
_entry.id   AF-A0A1V5KYM6-F1
#
_cell.length_a   1.000
_cell.length_b   1.000
_cell.length_c   1.000
_cell.angle_alpha   90.00
_cell.angle_beta   90.00
_cell.angle_gamma   90.00
#
_symmetry.space_group_name_H-M   'P 1'
#
loop_
_entity.id
_entity.type
_entity.pdbx_description
1 polymer ?
#
loop_
_entity_poly.entity_id
_entity_poly.type
_entity_poly.pdbx_seq_one_letter_code
_entity_poly.pdbx_strand_id
1 'polypeptide(L)'
;MELARPMDRLICGDVGFGKTEVALRAAFKALNAGKQVAVLVPTTVLCQQHFNTFKERLEGFPVVSDQVSGFRTPGEQDRILALVANGQVDLIVGTHRLLSADVRFHDLGLIIVDEEHRFGVRQKERLKQISEKVDVLTLSATPIPRTLYLALAGARDLSVIETAPVNRLPIETIVRSYDAKVVDAAIRAEVQRGGQIFYLHNRVASIHHVAARINERNPGLRVAVGHGQMHANDLEVIMTDFVNGAYDVLVCTTIIESGLDIPNCNTLIIEGADRFGLAQLYQIRGRVGRFNRQAYAYLLLHDPAGVASSARKRLSAIRQYNELGSGYRIAMRDLELRGAGNILGAEQSGHIAGVGFDLYCRLLKQSIDRLQKGIGFEVVRAVVKLDFALMGEPSENPTSSANTNASDERSRFAVLQDEEDGGNGPWVDPVYAYLPREFIPETSLRVECYRRLSSCATVDEIKSIRAEFKDRFGKLPDAVEALIRITAIRCLAEAKGIASVEAIRGRLKCRLAHKKDLQYIQSGSRFPRLTRKPPLLLLNDTLNFLSNL
;
A
#
# COMPACT_ATOMS: atom_id res chain seq x y z
N MET A 1 -24.04 3.24 -11.36
CA MET A 1 -24.84 4.04 -12.30
C MET A 1 -26.21 3.42 -12.59
N GLU A 2 -26.36 2.25 -13.20
CA GLU A 2 -27.73 1.69 -13.47
C GLU A 2 -28.31 0.86 -12.33
N LEU A 3 -27.46 0.37 -11.43
CA LEU A 3 -27.90 -0.37 -10.24
C LEU A 3 -28.49 0.59 -9.21
N ALA A 4 -29.48 0.13 -8.44
CA ALA A 4 -30.11 0.91 -7.37
C ALA A 4 -29.16 1.23 -6.19
N ARG A 5 -28.05 0.49 -6.05
CA ARG A 5 -27.03 0.75 -5.05
C ARG A 5 -26.08 1.84 -5.54
N PRO A 6 -25.75 2.85 -4.69
CA PRO A 6 -24.72 3.83 -5.01
C PRO A 6 -23.40 3.18 -5.39
N MET A 7 -22.83 3.62 -6.49
CA MET A 7 -21.53 3.17 -7.00
C MET A 7 -20.41 3.77 -6.15
N ASP A 8 -19.45 2.95 -5.72
CA ASP A 8 -18.13 3.40 -5.26
C ASP A 8 -17.07 2.62 -6.03
N ARG A 9 -16.57 3.23 -7.10
CA ARG A 9 -15.66 2.58 -8.04
C ARG A 9 -14.34 3.33 -8.15
N LEU A 10 -13.24 2.59 -8.06
CA LEU A 10 -11.90 3.08 -8.31
C LEU A 10 -11.44 2.66 -9.71
N ILE A 11 -11.13 3.64 -10.56
CA ILE A 11 -10.46 3.45 -11.84
C ILE A 11 -8.97 3.65 -11.62
N CYS A 12 -8.21 2.59 -11.86
CA CYS A 12 -6.76 2.64 -11.91
C CYS A 12 -6.29 2.49 -13.36
N GLY A 13 -5.28 3.25 -13.72
CA GLY A 13 -4.64 3.15 -15.03
C GLY A 13 -3.55 4.17 -15.11
N ASP A 14 -2.59 4.01 -16.01
CA ASP A 14 -1.47 4.93 -16.09
C ASP A 14 -1.93 6.35 -16.48
N VAL A 15 -1.10 7.35 -16.20
CA VAL A 15 -1.35 8.72 -16.67
C VAL A 15 -1.48 8.68 -18.20
N GLY A 16 -2.52 9.29 -18.77
CA GLY A 16 -2.77 9.30 -20.23
C GLY A 16 -3.51 8.09 -20.79
N PHE A 17 -4.01 7.16 -19.96
CA PHE A 17 -4.77 5.98 -20.41
C PHE A 17 -6.28 6.22 -20.59
N GLY A 18 -6.70 7.48 -20.76
CA GLY A 18 -8.11 7.79 -20.96
C GLY A 18 -8.98 7.67 -19.69
N LYS A 19 -8.39 7.72 -18.49
CA LYS A 19 -9.17 7.78 -17.23
C LYS A 19 -10.20 8.93 -17.25
N THR A 20 -9.77 10.10 -17.74
CA THR A 20 -10.62 11.29 -17.91
C THR A 20 -11.75 11.03 -18.91
N GLU A 21 -11.54 10.23 -19.94
CA GLU A 21 -12.60 9.87 -20.91
C GLU A 21 -13.69 9.02 -20.27
N VAL A 22 -13.30 8.05 -19.41
CA VAL A 22 -14.29 7.26 -18.66
C VAL A 22 -15.09 8.15 -17.71
N ALA A 23 -14.41 9.07 -17.02
CA ALA A 23 -15.03 10.06 -16.14
C ALA A 23 -16.01 10.98 -16.89
N LEU A 24 -15.63 11.46 -18.07
CA LEU A 24 -16.44 12.31 -18.92
C LEU A 24 -17.70 11.58 -19.41
N ARG A 25 -17.59 10.32 -19.83
CA ARG A 25 -18.76 9.52 -20.22
C ARG A 25 -19.70 9.25 -19.05
N ALA A 26 -19.15 9.00 -17.86
CA ALA A 26 -19.96 8.86 -16.64
C ALA A 26 -20.67 10.17 -16.30
N ALA A 27 -19.98 11.31 -16.39
CA ALA A 27 -20.57 12.63 -16.19
C ALA A 27 -21.69 12.90 -17.19
N PHE A 28 -21.44 12.69 -18.49
CA PHE A 28 -22.43 12.88 -19.54
C PHE A 28 -23.70 12.03 -19.32
N LYS A 29 -23.54 10.79 -18.84
CA LYS A 29 -24.67 9.92 -18.48
C LYS A 29 -25.50 10.50 -17.32
N ALA A 30 -24.85 11.03 -16.28
CA ALA A 30 -25.54 11.66 -15.16
C ALA A 30 -26.24 12.96 -15.57
N LEU A 31 -25.56 13.79 -16.38
CA LEU A 31 -26.11 15.04 -16.92
C LEU A 31 -27.35 14.79 -17.80
N ASN A 32 -27.32 13.77 -18.67
CA ASN A 32 -28.49 13.37 -19.47
C ASN A 32 -29.67 12.88 -18.62
N ALA A 33 -29.43 12.41 -17.39
CA ALA A 33 -30.47 12.05 -16.45
C ALA A 33 -30.99 13.26 -15.64
N GLY A 34 -30.57 14.48 -15.97
CA GLY A 34 -30.94 15.71 -15.27
C GLY A 34 -30.29 15.87 -13.90
N LYS A 35 -29.22 15.12 -13.62
CA LYS A 35 -28.49 15.18 -12.34
C LYS A 35 -27.27 16.09 -12.46
N GLN A 36 -26.96 16.80 -11.37
CA GLN A 36 -25.73 17.57 -11.26
C GLN A 36 -24.52 16.65 -11.08
N VAL A 37 -23.37 17.08 -11.59
CA VAL A 37 -22.08 16.39 -11.50
C VAL A 37 -21.04 17.30 -10.86
N ALA A 38 -20.34 16.78 -9.86
CA ALA A 38 -19.21 17.47 -9.24
C ALA A 38 -17.89 16.75 -9.54
N VAL A 39 -16.90 17.47 -10.04
CA VAL A 39 -15.54 16.97 -10.29
C VAL A 39 -14.59 17.60 -9.27
N LEU A 40 -14.11 16.78 -8.34
CA LEU A 40 -13.21 17.17 -7.26
C LEU A 40 -11.76 16.86 -7.62
N VAL A 41 -10.93 17.89 -7.53
CA VAL A 41 -9.50 17.83 -7.85
C VAL A 41 -8.65 18.46 -6.73
N PRO A 42 -7.40 18.02 -6.53
CA PRO A 42 -6.60 18.50 -5.41
C PRO A 42 -5.98 19.88 -5.65
N THR A 43 -5.78 20.28 -6.91
CA THR A 43 -5.10 21.54 -7.28
C THR A 43 -5.95 22.36 -8.23
N THR A 44 -5.77 23.67 -8.16
CA THR A 44 -6.36 24.69 -9.05
C THR A 44 -5.97 24.49 -10.52
N VAL A 45 -4.73 24.09 -10.79
CA VAL A 45 -4.29 23.82 -12.17
C VAL A 45 -5.00 22.59 -12.76
N LEU A 46 -5.16 21.51 -11.98
CA LEU A 46 -5.99 20.38 -12.39
C LEU A 46 -7.45 20.79 -12.58
N CYS A 47 -7.96 21.70 -11.75
CA CYS A 47 -9.32 22.23 -11.89
C CYS A 47 -9.49 22.90 -13.24
N GLN A 48 -8.57 23.78 -13.60
CA GLN A 48 -8.60 24.46 -14.89
C GLN A 48 -8.48 23.47 -16.06
N GLN A 49 -7.59 22.49 -15.95
CA GLN A 49 -7.37 21.49 -16.99
C GLN A 49 -8.61 20.64 -17.24
N HIS A 50 -9.21 20.10 -16.17
CA HIS A 50 -10.46 19.35 -16.27
C HIS A 50 -11.58 20.26 -16.77
N PHE A 51 -11.73 21.47 -16.24
CA PHE A 51 -12.74 22.41 -16.71
C PHE A 51 -12.64 22.67 -18.23
N ASN A 52 -11.43 22.94 -18.74
CA ASN A 52 -11.21 23.14 -20.18
C ASN A 52 -11.57 21.89 -20.99
N THR A 53 -11.13 20.72 -20.53
CA THR A 53 -11.39 19.44 -21.21
C THR A 53 -12.89 19.13 -21.25
N PHE A 54 -13.59 19.29 -20.13
CA PHE A 54 -15.03 19.07 -20.05
C PHE A 54 -15.79 20.10 -20.91
N LYS A 55 -15.40 21.38 -20.87
CA LYS A 55 -16.02 22.44 -21.67
C LYS A 55 -15.89 22.19 -23.17
N GLU A 56 -14.70 21.84 -23.65
CA GLU A 56 -14.46 21.52 -25.07
C GLU A 56 -15.25 20.28 -25.50
N ARG A 57 -15.26 19.23 -24.68
CA ARG A 57 -15.89 17.95 -25.06
C ARG A 57 -17.42 17.96 -24.92
N LEU A 58 -17.96 18.86 -24.12
CA LEU A 58 -19.40 19.10 -23.99
C LEU A 58 -19.87 20.24 -24.91
N GLU A 59 -19.00 20.76 -25.77
CA GLU A 59 -19.37 21.75 -26.77
C GLU A 59 -20.46 21.19 -27.70
N GLY A 60 -21.54 21.95 -27.87
CA GLY A 60 -22.73 21.53 -28.63
C GLY A 60 -23.83 20.85 -27.81
N PHE A 61 -23.63 20.61 -26.51
CA PHE A 61 -24.68 20.14 -25.60
C PHE A 61 -25.22 21.28 -24.72
N PRO A 62 -26.51 21.26 -24.34
CA PRO A 62 -27.11 22.27 -23.48
C PRO A 62 -26.74 22.03 -22.00
N VAL A 63 -25.45 21.98 -21.69
CA VAL A 63 -24.90 21.75 -20.35
C VAL A 63 -24.20 23.01 -19.88
N VAL A 64 -24.60 23.51 -18.71
CA VAL A 64 -23.93 24.65 -18.08
C VAL A 64 -22.81 24.13 -17.18
N SER A 65 -21.56 24.41 -17.54
CA SER A 65 -20.37 24.06 -16.76
C SER A 65 -19.68 25.29 -16.18
N ASP A 66 -19.27 25.25 -14.91
CA ASP A 66 -18.41 26.27 -14.29
C ASP A 66 -17.32 25.63 -13.41
N GLN A 67 -16.45 26.47 -12.83
CA GLN A 67 -15.41 26.03 -11.92
C GLN A 67 -15.25 26.89 -10.66
N VAL A 68 -14.86 26.26 -9.56
CA VAL A 68 -14.53 26.90 -8.28
C VAL A 68 -13.11 26.54 -7.86
N SER A 69 -12.20 27.50 -7.95
CA SER A 69 -10.78 27.35 -7.66
C SER A 69 -10.19 28.64 -7.08
N GLY A 70 -8.92 28.60 -6.66
CA GLY A 70 -8.19 29.77 -6.15
C GLY A 70 -8.06 30.93 -7.16
N PHE A 71 -8.26 30.68 -8.45
CA PHE A 71 -8.26 31.71 -9.49
C PHE A 71 -9.52 32.58 -9.53
N ARG A 72 -10.60 32.16 -8.87
CA ARG A 72 -11.84 32.95 -8.76
C ARG A 72 -11.80 33.79 -7.51
N THR A 73 -12.23 35.05 -7.62
CA THR A 73 -12.39 35.92 -6.45
C THR A 73 -13.48 35.37 -5.51
N PRO A 74 -13.43 35.67 -4.20
CA PRO A 74 -14.44 35.18 -3.26
C PRO A 74 -15.88 35.52 -3.68
N GLY A 75 -16.12 36.73 -4.19
CA GLY A 75 -17.45 37.14 -4.67
C GLY A 75 -17.92 36.35 -5.90
N GLU A 76 -17.03 35.98 -6.81
CA GLU A 76 -17.36 35.09 -7.93
C GLU A 76 -17.66 33.66 -7.45
N GLN A 77 -16.88 33.14 -6.50
CA GLN A 77 -17.10 31.81 -5.94
C GLN A 77 -18.48 31.73 -5.28
N ASP A 78 -18.84 32.71 -4.45
CA ASP A 78 -20.13 32.72 -3.76
C ASP A 78 -21.30 32.82 -4.74
N ARG A 79 -21.13 33.60 -5.82
CA ARG A 79 -22.12 33.67 -6.91
C ARG A 79 -22.27 32.32 -7.61
N ILE A 80 -21.18 31.66 -7.98
CA ILE A 80 -21.20 30.35 -8.66
C ILE A 80 -21.84 29.29 -7.76
N LEU A 81 -21.51 29.27 -6.47
CA LEU A 81 -22.09 28.33 -5.51
C LEU A 81 -23.60 28.54 -5.32
N ALA A 82 -24.07 29.79 -5.37
CA ALA A 82 -25.50 30.08 -5.38
C ALA A 82 -26.20 29.54 -6.63
N LEU A 83 -25.57 29.65 -7.81
CA LEU A 83 -26.09 29.08 -9.06
C LEU A 83 -26.15 27.55 -9.01
N VAL A 84 -25.13 26.90 -8.43
CA VAL A 84 -25.10 25.45 -8.19
C VAL A 84 -26.23 25.01 -7.26
N ALA A 85 -26.46 25.73 -6.17
CA ALA A 85 -27.53 25.43 -5.22
C ALA A 85 -28.93 25.59 -5.84
N ASN A 86 -29.08 26.49 -6.80
CA ASN A 86 -30.32 26.71 -7.55
C ASN A 86 -30.50 25.77 -8.75
N GLY A 87 -29.54 24.88 -9.02
CA GLY A 87 -29.61 23.94 -10.16
C GLY A 87 -29.37 24.59 -11.53
N GLN A 88 -28.77 25.78 -11.59
CA GLN A 88 -28.46 26.48 -12.85
C GLN A 88 -27.09 26.09 -13.44
N VAL A 89 -26.28 25.37 -12.67
CA VAL A 89 -25.00 24.79 -13.10
C VAL A 89 -25.13 23.27 -13.00
N ASP A 90 -25.00 22.59 -14.13
CA ASP A 90 -25.14 21.14 -14.22
C ASP A 90 -23.83 20.43 -13.87
N LEU A 91 -22.69 20.98 -14.32
CA LEU A 91 -21.35 20.44 -14.08
C LEU A 91 -20.47 21.47 -13.38
N ILE A 92 -19.96 21.11 -12.19
CA ILE A 92 -19.01 21.94 -11.47
C ILE A 92 -17.67 21.23 -11.28
N VAL A 93 -16.58 21.87 -11.70
CA VAL A 93 -15.22 21.41 -11.42
C VAL A 93 -14.65 22.26 -10.29
N GLY A 94 -14.08 21.65 -9.26
CA GLY A 94 -13.56 22.46 -8.17
C GLY A 94 -12.58 21.75 -7.26
N THR A 95 -11.86 22.58 -6.52
CA THR A 95 -10.92 22.10 -5.50
C THR A 95 -11.67 21.69 -4.24
N HIS A 96 -10.94 21.54 -3.12
CA HIS A 96 -11.52 21.30 -1.81
C HIS A 96 -12.58 22.32 -1.36
N ARG A 97 -12.69 23.49 -2.01
CA ARG A 97 -13.76 24.48 -1.76
C ARG A 97 -15.18 23.90 -1.96
N LEU A 98 -15.35 22.94 -2.87
CA LEU A 98 -16.63 22.23 -3.07
C LEU A 98 -17.01 21.33 -1.89
N LEU A 99 -16.05 20.98 -1.04
CA LEU A 99 -16.28 20.19 0.17
C LEU A 99 -16.52 21.06 1.40
N SER A 100 -16.65 22.38 1.28
CA SER A 100 -16.94 23.23 2.43
C SER A 100 -18.38 23.05 2.96
N ALA A 101 -18.61 23.43 4.22
CA ALA A 101 -19.87 23.24 4.95
C ALA A 101 -21.09 23.92 4.30
N ASP A 102 -20.85 25.07 3.68
CA ASP A 102 -21.78 25.99 3.05
C ASP A 102 -22.24 25.57 1.66
N VAL A 103 -21.55 24.63 1.01
CA VAL A 103 -21.88 24.19 -0.35
C VAL A 103 -23.09 23.25 -0.33
N ARG A 104 -24.10 23.58 -1.13
CA ARG A 104 -25.30 22.77 -1.34
C ARG A 104 -25.52 22.55 -2.82
N PHE A 105 -25.97 21.35 -3.17
CA PHE A 105 -26.37 20.98 -4.52
C PHE A 105 -27.89 20.82 -4.55
N HIS A 106 -28.49 21.17 -5.68
CA HIS A 106 -29.92 20.97 -5.92
C HIS A 106 -30.24 19.47 -6.05
N ASP A 107 -29.53 18.77 -6.94
CA ASP A 107 -29.74 17.34 -7.20
C ASP A 107 -28.45 16.67 -7.71
N LEU A 108 -27.52 16.38 -6.80
CA LEU A 108 -26.23 15.77 -7.11
C LEU A 108 -26.36 14.27 -7.37
N GLY A 109 -26.01 13.83 -8.58
CA GLY A 109 -26.08 12.41 -8.97
C GLY A 109 -24.73 11.70 -9.06
N LEU A 110 -23.64 12.43 -9.31
CA LEU A 110 -22.30 11.85 -9.47
C LEU A 110 -21.22 12.76 -8.91
N ILE A 111 -20.29 12.18 -8.15
CA ILE A 111 -19.03 12.79 -7.76
C ILE A 111 -17.88 12.05 -8.45
N ILE A 112 -17.02 12.81 -9.10
CA ILE A 112 -15.78 12.32 -9.68
C ILE A 112 -14.63 12.86 -8.83
N VAL A 113 -13.78 12.00 -8.29
CA VAL A 113 -12.62 12.40 -7.49
C VAL A 113 -11.35 12.01 -8.24
N ASP A 114 -10.54 12.98 -8.64
CA ASP A 114 -9.23 12.71 -9.24
C ASP A 114 -8.12 12.86 -8.20
N GLU A 115 -7.13 11.98 -8.24
CA GLU A 115 -5.97 11.97 -7.33
C GLU A 115 -6.35 12.00 -5.83
N GLU A 116 -7.30 11.15 -5.41
CA GLU A 116 -7.84 11.04 -4.03
C GLU A 116 -6.76 11.01 -2.93
N HIS A 117 -5.59 10.46 -3.25
CA HIS A 117 -4.47 10.34 -2.32
C HIS A 117 -3.94 11.70 -1.81
N ARG A 118 -4.15 12.79 -2.56
CA ARG A 118 -3.74 14.16 -2.16
C ARG A 118 -4.73 14.86 -1.23
N PHE A 119 -5.93 14.31 -1.04
CA PHE A 119 -6.93 14.89 -0.14
C PHE A 119 -6.62 14.53 1.32
N GLY A 120 -6.81 15.51 2.21
CA GLY A 120 -6.63 15.37 3.65
C GLY A 120 -7.73 14.53 4.31
N VAL A 121 -7.52 14.17 5.58
CA VAL A 121 -8.44 13.29 6.34
C VAL A 121 -9.85 13.88 6.44
N ARG A 122 -9.98 15.17 6.78
CA ARG A 122 -11.29 15.86 6.90
C ARG A 122 -12.07 15.88 5.58
N GLN A 123 -11.37 16.07 4.46
CA GLN A 123 -11.98 16.08 3.12
C GLN A 123 -12.51 14.68 2.77
N LYS A 124 -11.76 13.63 3.12
CA LYS A 124 -12.17 12.23 2.93
C LYS A 124 -13.36 11.82 3.78
N GLU A 125 -13.43 12.29 5.02
CA GLU A 125 -14.61 12.06 5.88
C GLU A 125 -15.88 12.69 5.30
N ARG A 126 -15.76 13.92 4.79
CA ARG A 126 -16.89 14.59 4.14
C ARG A 126 -17.31 13.92 2.84
N LEU A 127 -16.35 13.47 2.03
CA LEU A 127 -16.61 12.64 0.85
C LEU A 127 -17.39 11.36 1.21
N LYS A 128 -17.04 10.69 2.32
CA LYS A 128 -17.77 9.50 2.79
C LYS A 128 -19.23 9.80 3.11
N GLN A 129 -19.50 10.91 3.81
CA GLN A 129 -20.87 11.31 4.13
C GLN A 129 -21.72 11.53 2.87
N ILE A 130 -21.12 12.10 1.81
CA ILE A 130 -21.83 12.32 0.55
C ILE A 130 -21.97 11.01 -0.25
N SER A 131 -20.96 10.14 -0.19
CA SER A 131 -20.94 8.85 -0.91
C SER A 131 -22.01 7.85 -0.47
N GLU A 132 -22.63 8.05 0.69
CA GLU A 132 -23.75 7.20 1.15
C GLU A 132 -24.99 7.30 0.25
N LYS A 133 -25.14 8.41 -0.48
CA LYS A 133 -26.35 8.71 -1.26
C LYS A 133 -26.08 8.97 -2.75
N VAL A 134 -24.82 9.11 -3.15
CA VAL A 134 -24.41 9.60 -4.48
C VAL A 134 -23.40 8.63 -5.07
N ASP A 135 -23.46 8.43 -6.39
CA ASP A 135 -22.44 7.65 -7.10
C ASP A 135 -21.08 8.35 -7.02
N VAL A 136 -20.03 7.61 -6.65
CA VAL A 136 -18.65 8.09 -6.55
C VAL A 136 -17.75 7.33 -7.52
N LEU A 137 -17.06 8.08 -8.37
CA LEU A 137 -16.05 7.59 -9.27
C LEU A 137 -14.68 8.16 -8.88
N THR A 138 -13.77 7.32 -8.42
CA THR A 138 -12.41 7.75 -8.07
C THR A 138 -11.43 7.39 -9.19
N LEU A 139 -10.58 8.34 -9.59
CA LEU A 139 -9.52 8.16 -10.57
C LEU A 139 -8.15 8.17 -9.88
N SER A 140 -7.29 7.22 -10.25
CA SER A 140 -5.91 7.21 -9.74
C SER A 140 -4.91 6.66 -10.76
N ALA A 141 -3.74 7.30 -10.84
CA ALA A 141 -2.62 6.79 -11.63
C ALA A 141 -1.91 5.59 -10.98
N THR A 142 -1.82 5.59 -9.65
CA THR A 142 -1.21 4.51 -8.87
C THR A 142 -2.05 4.29 -7.62
N PRO A 143 -2.71 3.14 -7.47
CA PRO A 143 -3.48 2.88 -6.28
C PRO A 143 -2.56 2.81 -5.06
N ILE A 144 -2.95 3.51 -3.98
CA ILE A 144 -2.28 3.43 -2.68
C ILE A 144 -2.30 1.96 -2.23
N PRO A 145 -1.22 1.39 -1.68
CA PRO A 145 -1.17 -0.03 -1.29
C PRO A 145 -2.37 -0.51 -0.47
N ARG A 146 -2.86 0.32 0.47
CA ARG A 146 -4.07 0.03 1.27
C ARG A 146 -5.34 -0.01 0.41
N THR A 147 -5.52 0.96 -0.48
CA THR A 147 -6.69 1.04 -1.37
C THR A 147 -6.69 -0.09 -2.39
N LEU A 148 -5.51 -0.43 -2.90
CA LEU A 148 -5.27 -1.57 -3.78
C LEU A 148 -5.64 -2.88 -3.09
N TYR A 149 -5.22 -3.05 -1.84
CA TYR A 149 -5.56 -4.25 -1.07
C TYR A 149 -7.06 -4.35 -0.77
N LEU A 150 -7.72 -3.25 -0.38
CA LEU A 150 -9.18 -3.21 -0.17
C LEU A 150 -9.95 -3.59 -1.44
N ALA A 151 -9.49 -3.10 -2.58
CA ALA A 151 -10.02 -3.47 -3.88
C ALA A 151 -9.83 -4.97 -4.19
N LEU A 152 -8.60 -5.49 -4.02
CA LEU A 152 -8.28 -6.89 -4.24
C LEU A 152 -9.00 -7.84 -3.27
N ALA A 153 -9.33 -7.36 -2.07
CA ALA A 153 -10.13 -8.08 -1.09
C ALA A 153 -11.65 -7.99 -1.33
N GLY A 154 -12.09 -7.36 -2.43
CA GLY A 154 -13.51 -7.25 -2.82
C GLY A 154 -14.32 -6.29 -1.97
N ALA A 155 -13.68 -5.43 -1.17
CA ALA A 155 -14.37 -4.40 -0.38
C ALA A 155 -14.64 -3.11 -1.17
N ARG A 156 -13.96 -2.92 -2.32
CA ARG A 156 -14.15 -1.79 -3.24
C ARG A 156 -14.06 -2.27 -4.68
N ASP A 157 -14.95 -1.82 -5.55
CA ASP A 157 -14.89 -2.18 -6.97
C ASP A 157 -13.69 -1.49 -7.63
N LEU A 158 -12.83 -2.28 -8.27
CA LEU A 158 -11.65 -1.81 -8.99
C LEU A 158 -11.77 -2.13 -10.47
N SER A 159 -11.49 -1.14 -11.31
CA SER A 159 -11.33 -1.31 -12.74
C SER A 159 -9.94 -0.84 -13.14
N VAL A 160 -9.15 -1.75 -13.73
CA VAL A 160 -7.79 -1.45 -14.20
C VAL A 160 -7.81 -1.24 -15.72
N ILE A 161 -7.28 -0.11 -16.17
CA ILE A 161 -7.01 0.17 -17.58
C ILE A 161 -5.53 -0.12 -17.82
N GLU A 162 -5.24 -1.19 -18.56
CA GLU A 162 -3.87 -1.62 -18.87
C GLU A 162 -3.44 -1.24 -20.29
N THR A 163 -4.39 -1.04 -21.21
CA THR A 163 -4.11 -0.79 -22.62
C THR A 163 -3.95 0.71 -22.88
N ALA A 164 -2.80 1.10 -23.42
CA ALA A 164 -2.55 2.46 -23.85
C ALA A 164 -3.31 2.82 -25.14
N PRO A 165 -3.64 4.11 -25.37
CA PRO A 165 -4.14 4.56 -26.67
C PRO A 165 -3.13 4.30 -27.80
N VAL A 166 -3.64 4.01 -29.00
CA VAL A 166 -2.86 3.55 -30.17
C VAL A 166 -1.68 4.47 -30.55
N ASN A 167 -1.80 5.77 -30.31
CA ASN A 167 -0.79 6.77 -30.71
C ASN A 167 0.25 7.10 -29.64
N ARG A 168 0.30 6.35 -28.52
CA ARG A 168 1.22 6.64 -27.42
C ARG A 168 2.52 5.88 -27.56
N LEU A 169 3.63 6.62 -27.63
CA LEU A 169 4.98 6.05 -27.63
C LEU A 169 5.47 5.84 -26.17
N PRO A 170 6.24 4.78 -25.89
CA PRO A 170 6.86 4.58 -24.58
C PRO A 170 7.94 5.64 -24.34
N ILE A 171 8.11 6.03 -23.07
CA ILE A 171 9.10 7.03 -22.67
C ILE A 171 10.48 6.36 -22.59
N GLU A 172 11.44 6.86 -23.36
CA GLU A 172 12.80 6.33 -23.36
C GLU A 172 13.51 6.76 -22.07
N THR A 173 13.81 5.78 -21.22
CA THR A 173 14.42 6.04 -19.90
C THR A 173 15.93 5.77 -19.95
N ILE A 174 16.73 6.82 -19.74
CA ILE A 174 18.19 6.79 -19.79
C ILE A 174 18.73 6.97 -18.38
N VAL A 175 19.46 5.98 -17.86
CA VAL A 175 20.10 6.03 -16.53
C VAL A 175 21.60 6.26 -16.69
N ARG A 176 22.13 7.37 -16.19
CA ARG A 176 23.55 7.75 -16.30
C ARG A 176 24.03 8.44 -15.03
N SER A 177 25.35 8.51 -14.85
CA SER A 177 25.96 9.42 -13.89
C SER A 177 25.67 10.87 -14.28
N TYR A 178 25.57 11.76 -13.30
CA TYR A 178 25.41 13.17 -13.57
C TYR A 178 26.60 13.72 -14.37
N ASP A 179 26.32 14.24 -15.55
CA ASP A 179 27.27 14.98 -16.38
C ASP A 179 26.56 16.22 -16.94
N ALA A 180 27.17 17.38 -16.71
CA ALA A 180 26.73 18.67 -17.24
C ALA A 180 26.52 18.66 -18.75
N LYS A 181 27.43 18.02 -19.51
CA LYS A 181 27.37 18.01 -20.97
C LYS A 181 26.16 17.25 -21.49
N VAL A 182 25.79 16.16 -20.81
CA VAL A 182 24.61 15.35 -21.15
C VAL A 182 23.33 16.14 -20.89
N VAL A 183 23.26 16.86 -19.77
CA VAL A 183 22.13 17.74 -19.45
C VAL A 183 21.97 18.82 -20.52
N ASP A 184 23.05 19.54 -20.85
CA ASP A 184 22.98 20.64 -21.83
C ASP A 184 22.61 20.13 -23.23
N ALA A 185 23.09 18.94 -23.62
CA ALA A 185 22.72 18.31 -24.89
C ALA A 185 21.22 17.92 -24.92
N ALA A 186 20.71 17.35 -23.82
CA ALA A 186 19.29 17.00 -23.70
C ALA A 186 18.39 18.24 -23.75
N ILE A 187 18.78 19.32 -23.07
CA ILE A 187 18.04 20.58 -23.08
C ILE A 187 18.01 21.17 -24.49
N ARG A 188 19.16 21.26 -25.17
CA ARG A 188 19.23 21.79 -26.54
C ARG A 188 18.41 20.97 -27.54
N ALA A 189 18.47 19.64 -27.44
CA ALA A 189 17.70 18.76 -28.31
C ALA A 189 16.18 18.97 -28.16
N GLU A 190 15.69 19.18 -26.93
CA GLU A 190 14.27 19.45 -26.68
C GLU A 190 13.82 20.82 -27.20
N VAL A 191 14.62 21.85 -26.95
CA VAL A 191 14.29 23.22 -27.33
C VAL A 191 14.31 23.38 -28.85
N GLN A 192 15.24 22.71 -29.56
CA GLN A 192 15.27 22.68 -31.03
C GLN A 192 14.02 22.06 -31.65
N ARG A 193 13.35 21.13 -30.97
CA ARG A 193 12.07 20.55 -31.42
C ARG A 193 10.84 21.31 -30.93
N GLY A 194 11.03 22.48 -30.30
CA GLY A 194 9.97 23.34 -29.76
C GLY A 194 9.21 22.71 -28.60
N GLY A 195 9.84 21.79 -27.85
CA GLY A 195 9.25 21.17 -26.68
C GLY A 195 9.71 21.83 -25.38
N GLN A 196 9.06 21.45 -24.28
CA GLN A 196 9.37 21.96 -22.95
C GLN A 196 10.04 20.88 -22.08
N ILE A 197 10.82 21.32 -21.10
CA ILE A 197 11.65 20.45 -20.26
C ILE A 197 11.28 20.59 -18.80
N PHE A 198 11.14 19.46 -18.12
CA PHE A 198 11.14 19.40 -16.67
C PHE A 198 12.54 19.08 -16.15
N TYR A 199 13.08 19.95 -15.31
CA TYR A 199 14.32 19.70 -14.58
C TYR A 199 14.01 19.54 -13.10
N LEU A 200 14.10 18.31 -12.59
CA LEU A 200 13.77 18.00 -11.22
C LEU A 200 15.01 18.10 -10.32
N HIS A 201 14.99 19.06 -9.40
CA HIS A 201 16.00 19.26 -8.37
C HIS A 201 15.34 19.31 -6.98
N ASN A 202 15.49 18.24 -6.19
CA ASN A 202 14.76 18.10 -4.91
C ASN A 202 15.44 18.79 -3.71
N ARG A 203 15.87 20.05 -3.88
CA ARG A 203 16.41 20.91 -2.80
C ARG A 203 16.09 22.38 -3.07
N VAL A 204 15.20 22.95 -2.26
CA VAL A 204 14.77 24.35 -2.43
C VAL A 204 15.91 25.34 -2.22
N ALA A 205 16.83 25.08 -1.27
CA ALA A 205 17.95 25.99 -1.00
C ALA A 205 18.87 26.22 -2.20
N SER A 206 19.00 25.25 -3.11
CA SER A 206 19.90 25.33 -4.27
C SER A 206 19.18 25.45 -5.62
N ILE A 207 17.85 25.44 -5.64
CA ILE A 207 17.08 25.39 -6.89
C ILE A 207 17.30 26.61 -7.79
N HIS A 208 17.39 27.81 -7.20
CA HIS A 208 17.65 29.04 -7.93
C HIS A 208 19.07 29.08 -8.51
N HIS A 209 20.07 28.54 -7.79
CA HIS A 209 21.42 28.41 -8.30
C HIS A 209 21.49 27.44 -9.50
N VAL A 210 20.72 26.34 -9.46
CA VAL A 210 20.63 25.40 -10.59
C VAL A 210 19.98 26.07 -11.80
N ALA A 211 18.90 26.82 -11.61
CA ALA A 211 18.24 27.57 -12.68
C ALA A 211 19.18 28.62 -13.30
N ALA A 212 19.91 29.38 -12.48
CA ALA A 212 20.92 30.33 -12.95
C ALA A 212 22.01 29.62 -13.78
N ARG A 213 22.54 28.48 -13.29
CA ARG A 213 23.56 27.69 -13.99
C ARG A 213 23.08 27.15 -15.34
N ILE A 214 21.81 26.73 -15.44
CA ILE A 214 21.22 26.28 -16.71
C ILE A 214 21.15 27.46 -17.70
N ASN A 215 20.74 28.63 -17.23
CA ASN A 215 20.63 29.84 -18.04
C ASN A 215 22.00 30.38 -18.49
N GLU A 216 23.01 30.36 -17.61
CA GLU A 216 24.40 30.75 -17.94
C GLU A 216 24.99 29.87 -19.06
N ARG A 217 24.70 28.57 -19.05
CA ARG A 217 25.23 27.61 -20.02
C ARG A 217 24.47 27.59 -21.34
N ASN A 218 23.21 28.01 -21.32
CA ASN A 218 22.32 28.03 -22.47
C ASN A 218 21.65 29.40 -22.57
N PRO A 219 22.40 30.45 -22.96
CA PRO A 219 21.88 31.80 -23.04
C PRO A 219 20.73 31.88 -24.06
N GLY A 220 19.62 32.49 -23.66
CA GLY A 220 18.40 32.61 -24.47
C GLY A 220 17.27 31.66 -24.08
N LEU A 221 17.47 30.75 -23.12
CA LEU A 221 16.40 29.91 -22.58
C LEU A 221 15.52 30.69 -21.60
N ARG A 222 14.20 30.49 -21.70
CA ARG A 222 13.24 31.01 -20.73
C ARG A 222 13.10 29.98 -19.60
N VAL A 223 13.83 30.19 -18.50
CA VAL A 223 13.87 29.28 -17.35
C VAL A 223 13.00 29.81 -16.21
N ALA A 224 12.09 28.99 -15.72
CA ALA A 224 11.30 29.25 -14.52
C ALA A 224 11.65 28.31 -13.37
N VAL A 225 11.33 28.72 -12.14
CA VAL A 225 11.52 27.94 -10.92
C VAL A 225 10.18 27.73 -10.25
N GLY A 226 9.85 26.48 -9.91
CA GLY A 226 8.63 26.13 -9.17
C GLY A 226 8.92 25.17 -8.02
N HIS A 227 8.61 25.54 -6.77
CA HIS A 227 8.79 24.66 -5.63
C HIS A 227 7.66 24.75 -4.59
N GLY A 228 7.50 23.70 -3.79
CA GLY A 228 6.38 23.59 -2.85
C GLY A 228 6.38 24.58 -1.68
N GLN A 229 7.50 25.27 -1.41
CA GLN A 229 7.56 26.36 -0.41
C GLN A 229 7.07 27.72 -0.94
N MET A 230 6.77 27.84 -2.24
CA MET A 230 6.21 29.09 -2.79
C MET A 230 4.79 29.28 -2.28
N HIS A 231 4.32 30.53 -2.28
CA HIS A 231 2.90 30.77 -2.07
C HIS A 231 2.09 30.07 -3.18
N ALA A 232 0.92 29.54 -2.82
CA ALA A 232 0.10 28.75 -3.73
C ALA A 232 -0.22 29.54 -5.02
N ASN A 233 -0.57 30.82 -4.91
CA ASN A 233 -0.85 31.68 -6.05
C ASN A 233 0.36 31.88 -6.97
N ASP A 234 1.57 32.08 -6.42
CA ASP A 234 2.77 32.28 -7.24
C ASP A 234 3.12 31.02 -8.04
N LEU A 235 3.04 29.86 -7.37
CA LEU A 235 3.25 28.57 -8.02
C LEU A 235 2.22 28.33 -9.12
N GLU A 236 0.95 28.67 -8.86
CA GLU A 236 -0.14 28.53 -9.81
C GLU A 236 0.07 29.37 -11.08
N VAL A 237 0.51 30.63 -10.93
CA VAL A 237 0.83 31.52 -12.06
C VAL A 237 1.96 30.93 -12.90
N ILE A 238 3.09 30.56 -12.27
CA ILE A 238 4.25 29.98 -12.97
C ILE A 238 3.88 28.70 -13.71
N MET A 239 3.08 27.85 -13.09
CA MET A 239 2.61 26.61 -13.72
C MET A 239 1.71 26.89 -14.93
N THR A 240 0.83 27.90 -14.83
CA THR A 240 -0.05 28.32 -15.93
C THR A 240 0.76 28.89 -17.09
N ASP A 241 1.74 29.74 -16.79
CA ASP A 241 2.65 30.31 -17.78
C ASP A 241 3.50 29.22 -18.46
N PHE A 242 3.94 28.22 -17.69
CA PHE A 242 4.63 27.06 -18.26
C PHE A 242 3.70 26.27 -19.18
N VAL A 243 2.46 25.95 -18.79
CA VAL A 243 1.49 25.26 -19.66
C VAL A 243 1.23 26.04 -20.95
N ASN A 244 1.18 27.37 -20.88
CA ASN A 244 0.97 28.26 -22.03
C ASN A 244 2.21 28.44 -22.93
N GLY A 245 3.35 27.82 -22.60
CA GLY A 245 4.58 27.92 -23.41
C GLY A 245 5.38 29.21 -23.20
N ALA A 246 5.14 29.93 -22.11
CA ALA A 246 5.91 31.13 -21.76
C ALA A 246 7.36 30.81 -21.33
N TYR A 247 7.59 29.59 -20.84
CA TYR A 247 8.90 29.10 -20.38
C TYR A 247 9.27 27.79 -21.07
N ASP A 248 10.55 27.62 -21.40
CA ASP A 248 11.08 26.42 -22.07
C ASP A 248 11.49 25.35 -21.05
N VAL A 249 12.04 25.78 -19.92
CA VAL A 249 12.53 24.89 -18.85
C VAL A 249 11.88 25.28 -17.52
N LEU A 250 11.26 24.31 -16.85
CA LEU A 250 10.79 24.47 -15.48
C LEU A 250 11.66 23.65 -14.53
N VAL A 251 12.48 24.37 -13.75
CA VAL A 251 13.28 23.79 -12.66
C VAL A 251 12.40 23.65 -11.44
N CYS A 252 12.14 22.42 -11.03
CA CYS A 252 11.13 22.14 -10.02
C CYS A 252 11.52 21.07 -9.01
N THR A 253 10.82 21.05 -7.87
CA THR A 253 10.86 19.91 -6.93
C THR A 253 9.84 18.84 -7.35
N THR A 254 9.41 17.98 -6.42
CA THR A 254 8.36 16.97 -6.63
C THR A 254 6.95 17.55 -6.84
N ILE A 255 6.80 18.86 -7.10
CA ILE A 255 5.50 19.49 -7.40
C ILE A 255 4.81 18.85 -8.62
N ILE A 256 5.58 18.30 -9.56
CA ILE A 256 5.06 17.59 -10.74
C ILE A 256 4.38 16.26 -10.40
N GLU A 257 4.56 15.71 -9.20
CA GLU A 257 3.78 14.56 -8.73
C GLU A 257 2.28 14.88 -8.61
N SER A 258 1.91 16.17 -8.50
CA SER A 258 0.56 16.63 -8.15
C SER A 258 -0.51 16.57 -9.25
N GLY A 259 -0.25 15.87 -10.37
CA GLY A 259 -1.28 15.62 -11.38
C GLY A 259 -1.13 16.34 -12.72
N LEU A 260 -0.19 17.27 -12.83
CA LEU A 260 -0.03 18.20 -13.97
C LEU A 260 0.29 17.49 -15.31
N ASP A 261 -0.74 17.10 -16.07
CA ASP A 261 -1.17 17.81 -17.29
C ASP A 261 -0.28 18.68 -18.21
N ILE A 262 1.02 18.45 -18.48
CA ILE A 262 1.71 19.30 -19.49
C ILE A 262 1.96 18.54 -20.80
N PRO A 263 1.11 18.75 -21.82
CA PRO A 263 1.18 17.99 -23.06
C PRO A 263 2.44 18.33 -23.87
N ASN A 264 2.93 19.56 -23.81
CA ASN A 264 4.12 20.02 -24.55
C ASN A 264 5.45 19.62 -23.91
N CYS A 265 5.44 19.01 -22.72
CA CYS A 265 6.66 18.56 -22.06
C CYS A 265 6.99 17.12 -22.46
N ASN A 266 8.10 16.96 -23.18
CA ASN A 266 8.54 15.68 -23.72
C ASN A 266 9.92 15.23 -23.20
N THR A 267 10.62 16.07 -22.43
CA THR A 267 11.88 15.68 -21.76
C THR A 267 11.82 15.94 -20.26
N LEU A 268 12.14 14.89 -19.50
CA LEU A 268 12.29 14.91 -18.05
C LEU A 268 13.74 14.68 -17.69
N ILE A 269 14.33 15.54 -16.87
CA ILE A 269 15.67 15.38 -16.32
C ILE A 269 15.54 15.32 -14.80
N ILE A 270 15.95 14.22 -14.18
CA ILE A 270 15.91 14.04 -12.72
C ILE A 270 17.34 14.02 -12.20
N GLU A 271 17.69 15.02 -11.40
CA GLU A 271 18.95 15.07 -10.69
C GLU A 271 18.86 14.25 -9.38
N GLY A 272 19.77 13.30 -9.18
CA GLY A 272 19.80 12.48 -7.97
C GLY A 272 18.67 11.45 -7.92
N ALA A 273 18.42 10.76 -9.03
CA ALA A 273 17.36 9.75 -9.16
C ALA A 273 17.49 8.61 -8.12
N ASP A 274 18.68 8.39 -7.57
CA ASP A 274 18.96 7.44 -6.49
C ASP A 274 18.17 7.72 -5.20
N ARG A 275 17.80 8.98 -4.96
CA ARG A 275 17.10 9.44 -3.75
C ARG A 275 15.58 9.28 -3.80
N PHE A 276 15.02 8.95 -4.97
CA PHE A 276 13.57 8.86 -5.15
C PHE A 276 13.04 7.45 -4.93
N GLY A 277 11.79 7.34 -4.49
CA GLY A 277 11.05 6.07 -4.46
C GLY A 277 10.70 5.56 -5.87
N LEU A 278 10.46 4.25 -6.01
CA LEU A 278 10.11 3.65 -7.30
C LEU A 278 8.76 4.19 -7.81
N ALA A 279 7.73 4.24 -6.95
CA ALA A 279 6.44 4.81 -7.34
C ALA A 279 6.53 6.31 -7.69
N GLN A 280 7.36 7.08 -6.98
CA GLN A 280 7.57 8.51 -7.28
C GLN A 280 8.18 8.68 -8.66
N LEU A 281 9.29 7.99 -8.94
CA LEU A 281 9.93 8.04 -10.26
C LEU A 281 8.97 7.63 -11.37
N TYR A 282 8.13 6.62 -11.14
CA TYR A 282 7.13 6.20 -12.10
C TYR A 282 6.05 7.26 -12.35
N GLN A 283 5.50 7.86 -11.28
CA GLN A 283 4.52 8.93 -11.39
C GLN A 283 5.08 10.12 -12.15
N ILE A 284 6.28 10.58 -11.76
CA ILE A 284 6.98 11.71 -12.36
C ILE A 284 7.27 11.41 -13.84
N ARG A 285 7.78 10.21 -14.16
CA ARG A 285 8.00 9.75 -15.54
C ARG A 285 6.71 9.81 -16.34
N GLY A 286 5.61 9.30 -15.80
CA GLY A 286 4.32 9.25 -16.47
C GLY A 286 3.70 10.62 -16.80
N ARG A 287 4.23 11.73 -16.26
CA ARG A 287 3.75 13.09 -16.57
C ARG A 287 4.30 13.65 -17.88
N VAL A 288 5.34 13.04 -18.44
CA VAL A 288 6.02 13.50 -19.68
C VAL A 288 5.61 12.62 -20.86
N GLY A 289 5.54 13.20 -22.06
CA GLY A 289 5.32 12.45 -23.31
C GLY A 289 3.87 12.10 -23.62
N ARG A 290 3.07 13.12 -23.97
CA ARG A 290 1.62 12.98 -24.21
C ARG A 290 1.18 13.18 -25.66
N PHE A 291 2.13 13.27 -26.59
CA PHE A 291 1.89 13.35 -28.04
C PHE A 291 2.51 12.17 -28.79
N ASN A 292 2.25 12.11 -30.11
CA ASN A 292 2.88 11.24 -31.09
C ASN A 292 4.41 11.43 -31.25
N ARG A 293 5.07 12.07 -30.28
CA ARG A 293 6.50 12.37 -30.28
C ARG A 293 7.19 11.56 -29.19
N GLN A 294 8.39 11.08 -29.51
CA GLN A 294 9.21 10.34 -28.57
C GLN A 294 9.58 11.22 -27.36
N ALA A 295 9.29 10.72 -26.16
CA ALA A 295 9.65 11.39 -24.92
C ALA A 295 10.87 10.74 -24.26
N TYR A 296 11.63 11.54 -23.53
CA TYR A 296 12.88 11.11 -22.89
C TYR A 296 12.85 11.38 -21.38
N ALA A 297 13.33 10.43 -20.60
CA ALA A 297 13.51 10.56 -19.16
C ALA A 297 14.96 10.27 -18.78
N TYR A 298 15.72 11.30 -18.44
CA TYR A 298 17.10 11.23 -17.98
C TYR A 298 17.13 11.09 -16.45
N LEU A 299 17.50 9.90 -15.97
CA LEU A 299 17.67 9.60 -14.55
C LEU A 299 19.17 9.71 -14.20
N LEU A 300 19.57 10.85 -13.62
CA LEU A 300 20.97 11.17 -13.34
C LEU A 300 21.35 10.80 -11.90
N LEU A 301 22.47 10.11 -11.73
CA LEU A 301 22.98 9.63 -10.44
C LEU A 301 24.16 10.49 -9.98
N HIS A 302 24.14 11.00 -8.74
CA HIS A 302 25.26 11.78 -8.18
C HIS A 302 26.46 10.92 -7.82
N ASP A 303 26.24 9.70 -7.32
CA ASP A 303 27.30 8.77 -6.94
C ASP A 303 26.97 7.34 -7.39
N PRO A 304 27.45 6.90 -8.57
CA PRO A 304 27.22 5.55 -9.09
C PRO A 304 27.84 4.44 -8.21
N ALA A 305 28.93 4.76 -7.50
CA ALA A 305 29.69 3.81 -6.70
C ALA A 305 29.03 3.57 -5.33
N GLY A 306 28.50 4.63 -4.70
CA GLY A 306 27.78 4.60 -3.43
C GLY A 306 26.28 4.28 -3.51
N VAL A 307 25.70 4.05 -4.71
CA VAL A 307 24.30 3.64 -4.83
C VAL A 307 24.05 2.32 -4.10
N ALA A 308 23.31 2.38 -2.99
CA ALA A 308 22.90 1.19 -2.24
C ALA A 308 22.28 0.13 -3.18
N SER A 309 22.53 -1.16 -2.90
CA SER A 309 22.02 -2.28 -3.72
C SER A 309 20.51 -2.21 -3.98
N SER A 310 19.75 -1.67 -3.03
CA SER A 310 18.31 -1.39 -3.16
C SER A 310 17.99 -0.33 -4.23
N ALA A 311 18.74 0.77 -4.31
CA ALA A 311 18.53 1.81 -5.31
C ALA A 311 18.86 1.34 -6.74
N ARG A 312 19.88 0.49 -6.92
CA ARG A 312 20.14 -0.17 -8.22
C ARG A 312 19.00 -1.09 -8.64
N LYS A 313 18.46 -1.90 -7.72
CA LYS A 313 17.29 -2.76 -7.98
C LYS A 313 16.06 -1.94 -8.39
N ARG A 314 15.80 -0.80 -7.74
CA ARG A 314 14.70 0.12 -8.08
C ARG A 314 14.86 0.72 -9.49
N LEU A 315 16.03 1.29 -9.80
CA LEU A 315 16.29 1.90 -11.11
C LEU A 315 16.27 0.86 -12.24
N SER A 316 16.77 -0.35 -11.97
CA SER A 316 16.66 -1.47 -12.92
C SER A 316 15.21 -1.87 -13.18
N ALA A 317 14.36 -1.87 -12.15
CA ALA A 317 12.94 -2.19 -12.31
C ALA A 317 12.25 -1.15 -13.21
N ILE A 318 12.53 0.14 -13.05
CA ILE A 318 11.96 1.20 -13.92
C ILE A 318 12.30 0.96 -15.40
N ARG A 319 13.54 0.55 -15.68
CA ARG A 319 14.02 0.27 -17.04
C ARG A 319 13.42 -1.01 -17.62
N GLN A 320 13.21 -2.04 -16.79
CA GLN A 320 12.57 -3.29 -17.23
C GLN A 320 11.09 -3.07 -17.56
N TYR A 321 10.42 -2.21 -16.80
CA TYR A 321 9.02 -1.84 -17.02
C TYR A 321 8.90 -0.55 -17.87
N ASN A 322 9.50 -0.58 -19.05
CA ASN A 322 9.37 0.50 -20.05
C ASN A 322 8.06 0.43 -20.85
N GLU A 323 7.32 -0.67 -20.77
CA GLU A 323 6.03 -0.82 -21.44
C GLU A 323 4.93 0.00 -20.73
N LEU A 324 4.07 0.61 -21.55
CA LEU A 324 2.86 1.28 -21.10
C LEU A 324 1.91 0.23 -20.46
N GLY A 325 1.31 0.54 -19.31
CA GLY A 325 0.44 -0.39 -18.55
C GLY A 325 1.14 -1.03 -17.36
N SER A 326 2.39 -0.64 -17.10
CA SER A 326 3.21 -1.17 -16.03
C SER A 326 2.92 -0.56 -14.65
N GLY A 327 2.08 0.47 -14.51
CA GLY A 327 1.90 1.17 -13.25
C GLY A 327 1.32 0.31 -12.13
N TYR A 328 0.43 -0.62 -12.48
CA TYR A 328 -0.06 -1.65 -11.54
C TYR A 328 1.09 -2.57 -11.07
N ARG A 329 1.89 -3.10 -12.00
CA ARG A 329 3.03 -3.98 -11.68
C ARG A 329 4.11 -3.26 -10.88
N ILE A 330 4.29 -1.97 -11.13
CA ILE A 330 5.27 -1.14 -10.43
C ILE A 330 4.76 -0.76 -9.04
N ALA A 331 3.47 -0.50 -8.85
CA ALA A 331 2.90 -0.30 -7.51
C ALA A 331 3.02 -1.57 -6.65
N MET A 332 2.76 -2.74 -7.23
CA MET A 332 3.02 -4.04 -6.58
C MET A 332 4.50 -4.21 -6.23
N ARG A 333 5.41 -3.89 -7.16
CA ARG A 333 6.86 -4.02 -6.93
C ARG A 333 7.39 -2.98 -5.94
N ASP A 334 6.88 -1.75 -5.93
CA ASP A 334 7.25 -0.72 -4.94
C ASP A 334 6.80 -1.13 -3.54
N LEU A 335 5.62 -1.75 -3.42
CA LEU A 335 5.13 -2.31 -2.17
C LEU A 335 6.02 -3.45 -1.65
N GLU A 336 6.43 -4.36 -2.53
CA GLU A 336 7.40 -5.43 -2.21
C GLU A 336 8.78 -4.87 -1.83
N LEU A 337 9.29 -3.90 -2.61
CA LEU A 337 10.65 -3.36 -2.47
C LEU A 337 10.80 -2.41 -1.27
N ARG A 338 9.76 -1.63 -0.95
CA ARG A 338 9.73 -0.83 0.29
C ARG A 338 9.63 -1.71 1.52
N GLY A 339 9.14 -2.95 1.35
CA GLY A 339 8.97 -3.93 2.41
C GLY A 339 8.24 -3.31 3.57
N ALA A 340 6.91 -3.17 3.49
CA ALA A 340 6.02 -3.16 4.66
C ALA A 340 6.27 -2.16 5.82
N GLY A 341 7.24 -1.26 5.71
CA GLY A 341 7.72 -0.39 6.78
C GLY A 341 7.20 1.03 6.64
N ASN A 342 6.86 1.64 7.77
CA ASN A 342 6.29 2.98 7.97
C ASN A 342 4.78 3.14 7.72
N ILE A 343 3.96 2.38 8.46
CA ILE A 343 2.58 2.81 8.78
C ILE A 343 2.43 3.14 10.29
N LEU A 344 3.42 2.84 11.13
CA LEU A 344 3.39 3.10 12.58
C LEU A 344 4.71 3.75 13.05
N GLY A 345 4.75 5.08 13.11
CA GLY A 345 5.72 5.86 13.89
C GLY A 345 7.07 6.17 13.24
N ALA A 346 7.62 7.34 13.61
CA ALA A 346 8.97 7.79 13.28
C ALA A 346 9.98 7.14 14.25
N GLU A 347 11.16 6.80 13.74
CA GLU A 347 12.29 6.17 14.44
C GLU A 347 12.18 4.66 14.68
N GLN A 348 12.72 3.86 13.76
CA GLN A 348 13.74 2.84 14.07
C GLN A 348 14.24 2.17 12.78
N SER A 349 15.47 2.50 12.41
CA SER A 349 16.21 1.93 11.28
C SER A 349 16.84 0.60 11.69
N GLY A 350 16.33 -0.52 11.17
CA GLY A 350 17.07 -1.80 11.21
C GLY A 350 16.18 -3.04 11.15
N HIS A 351 16.17 -3.72 9.99
CA HIS A 351 15.75 -5.12 9.75
C HIS A 351 14.32 -5.57 10.16
N ILE A 352 13.53 -4.74 10.85
CA ILE A 352 12.14 -5.03 11.29
C ILE A 352 11.09 -4.61 10.23
N ALA A 353 11.52 -3.97 9.14
CA ALA A 353 10.65 -3.32 8.15
C ALA A 353 9.67 -4.29 7.43
N GLY A 354 10.02 -5.57 7.23
CA GLY A 354 9.22 -6.50 6.43
C GLY A 354 7.92 -7.04 7.08
N VAL A 355 7.71 -6.81 8.38
CA VAL A 355 6.70 -7.56 9.17
C VAL A 355 5.34 -6.86 9.23
N GLY A 356 5.31 -5.52 9.14
CA GLY A 356 4.11 -4.72 9.44
C GLY A 356 2.97 -4.87 8.43
N PHE A 357 3.26 -4.75 7.14
CA PHE A 357 2.27 -4.80 6.07
C PHE A 357 1.66 -6.20 5.85
N ASP A 358 2.43 -7.28 5.96
CA ASP A 358 1.84 -8.62 5.84
C ASP A 358 0.88 -8.93 6.99
N LEU A 359 1.23 -8.51 8.22
CA LEU A 359 0.34 -8.61 9.36
C LEU A 359 -0.89 -7.70 9.18
N TYR A 360 -0.68 -6.46 8.71
CA TYR A 360 -1.75 -5.52 8.40
C TYR A 360 -2.74 -6.08 7.35
N CYS A 361 -2.23 -6.58 6.22
CA CYS A 361 -3.03 -7.22 5.18
C CYS A 361 -3.80 -8.42 5.73
N ARG A 362 -3.16 -9.25 6.55
CA ARG A 362 -3.82 -10.39 7.20
C ARG A 362 -4.94 -9.94 8.15
N LEU A 363 -4.69 -8.96 9.01
CA LEU A 363 -5.69 -8.39 9.93
C LEU A 363 -6.84 -7.72 9.16
N LEU A 364 -6.53 -7.04 8.05
CA LEU A 364 -7.52 -6.39 7.21
C LEU A 364 -8.39 -7.43 6.49
N LYS A 365 -7.78 -8.47 5.91
CA LYS A 365 -8.49 -9.61 5.30
C LYS A 365 -9.40 -10.30 6.32
N GLN A 366 -8.90 -10.57 7.52
CA GLN A 366 -9.70 -11.10 8.62
C GLN A 366 -10.86 -10.17 8.99
N SER A 367 -10.65 -8.86 9.01
CA SER A 367 -11.70 -7.88 9.31
C SER A 367 -12.76 -7.81 8.21
N ILE A 368 -12.36 -7.91 6.94
CA ILE A 368 -13.27 -7.93 5.79
C ILE A 368 -14.06 -9.25 5.76
N ASP A 369 -13.40 -10.39 5.99
CA ASP A 369 -14.05 -11.69 6.10
C ASP A 369 -15.09 -11.71 7.22
N ARG A 370 -14.80 -11.07 8.38
CA ARG A 370 -15.76 -10.91 9.48
C ARG A 370 -16.98 -10.09 9.08
N LEU A 371 -16.78 -8.99 8.34
CA LEU A 371 -17.85 -8.10 7.89
C LEU A 371 -18.71 -8.74 6.78
N GLN A 372 -18.09 -9.42 5.81
CA GLN A 372 -18.79 -10.04 4.69
C GLN A 372 -19.55 -11.30 5.08
N LYS A 373 -19.00 -12.12 5.99
CA LYS A 373 -19.64 -13.39 6.39
C LYS A 373 -20.67 -13.23 7.50
N GLY A 374 -20.81 -12.04 8.11
CA GLY A 374 -21.80 -11.79 9.17
C GLY A 374 -21.66 -12.68 10.41
N ILE A 375 -20.54 -13.39 10.56
CA ILE A 375 -20.31 -14.37 11.62
C ILE A 375 -19.09 -13.92 12.42
N GLY A 376 -19.33 -13.53 13.67
CA GLY A 376 -18.30 -13.31 14.67
C GLY A 376 -17.64 -14.63 15.05
N PHE A 377 -16.68 -15.10 14.25
CA PHE A 377 -15.68 -16.02 14.78
C PHE A 377 -14.72 -15.21 15.65
N GLU A 378 -14.91 -15.28 16.97
CA GLU A 378 -13.80 -15.06 17.90
C GLU A 378 -12.75 -16.12 17.55
N VAL A 379 -11.65 -15.69 16.93
CA VAL A 379 -10.53 -16.58 16.65
C VAL A 379 -9.91 -16.92 18.00
N VAL A 380 -10.27 -18.09 18.51
CA VAL A 380 -9.65 -18.67 19.69
C VAL A 380 -8.23 -18.97 19.31
N ARG A 381 -7.25 -18.29 19.92
CA ARG A 381 -5.84 -18.65 19.77
C ARG A 381 -5.48 -19.65 20.85
N ALA A 382 -5.27 -20.91 20.46
CA ALA A 382 -5.04 -21.98 21.41
C ALA A 382 -3.62 -21.88 21.99
N VAL A 383 -3.50 -21.89 23.32
CA VAL A 383 -2.21 -21.99 24.01
C VAL A 383 -1.85 -23.46 24.21
N VAL A 384 -0.70 -23.90 23.68
CA VAL A 384 -0.20 -25.27 23.83
C VAL A 384 0.96 -25.28 24.83
N LYS A 385 0.82 -26.01 25.94
CA LYS A 385 1.87 -26.21 26.95
C LYS A 385 2.07 -27.71 27.21
N LEU A 386 3.20 -28.25 26.79
CA LEU A 386 3.50 -29.68 26.94
C LEU A 386 4.81 -29.82 27.72
N ASP A 387 4.78 -30.53 28.84
CA ASP A 387 5.96 -30.77 29.68
C ASP A 387 7.06 -31.58 28.97
N PHE A 388 6.69 -32.41 28.00
CA PHE A 388 7.60 -33.20 27.17
C PHE A 388 8.03 -32.52 25.85
N ALA A 389 7.55 -31.31 25.53
CA ALA A 389 7.90 -30.61 24.29
C ALA A 389 8.11 -29.11 24.52
N LEU A 390 9.36 -28.67 24.52
CA LEU A 390 9.77 -27.31 24.85
C LEU A 390 10.05 -26.50 23.57
N MET A 391 9.61 -25.24 23.53
CA MET A 391 9.88 -24.34 22.41
C MET A 391 11.24 -23.66 22.58
N GLY A 392 12.08 -23.68 21.54
CA GLY A 392 13.39 -23.02 21.52
C GLY A 392 14.58 -23.98 21.49
N GLU A 393 15.78 -23.42 21.32
CA GLU A 393 17.04 -24.18 21.38
C GLU A 393 17.35 -24.56 22.84
N PRO A 394 17.92 -25.76 23.10
CA PRO A 394 18.44 -26.09 24.42
C PRO A 394 19.54 -25.09 24.80
N SER A 395 19.36 -24.34 25.89
CA SER A 395 20.40 -23.43 26.38
C SER A 395 21.52 -24.24 27.03
N GLU A 396 22.78 -23.97 26.66
CA GLU A 396 23.96 -24.57 27.31
C GLU A 396 24.30 -23.92 28.66
N ASN A 397 23.54 -22.95 29.18
CA ASN A 397 23.79 -22.32 30.48
C ASN A 397 22.49 -21.76 31.11
N PRO A 398 22.09 -22.18 32.33
CA PRO A 398 20.89 -21.65 33.02
C PRO A 398 21.07 -20.26 33.64
N THR A 399 22.22 -19.60 33.45
CA THR A 399 22.54 -18.32 34.11
C THR A 399 23.15 -17.33 33.13
N SER A 400 22.32 -16.61 32.37
CA SER A 400 22.54 -15.22 31.92
C SER A 400 21.61 -14.85 30.75
N SER A 401 20.35 -14.56 31.05
CA SER A 401 19.55 -13.59 30.28
C SER A 401 18.30 -13.22 31.08
N ALA A 402 18.53 -12.63 32.26
CA ALA A 402 17.54 -11.78 32.89
C ALA A 402 17.83 -10.36 32.37
N ASN A 403 17.11 -9.95 31.33
CA ASN A 403 16.57 -8.60 31.14
C ASN A 403 16.06 -8.43 29.70
N THR A 404 14.75 -8.58 29.52
CA THR A 404 13.87 -7.49 29.07
C THR A 404 12.42 -8.00 28.95
N ASN A 405 11.55 -7.43 29.79
CA ASN A 405 10.10 -7.27 29.63
C ASN A 405 9.21 -8.52 29.57
N ALA A 406 9.34 -9.41 30.56
CA ALA A 406 8.30 -10.39 30.92
C ALA A 406 8.19 -10.54 32.46
N SER A 407 8.35 -9.44 33.19
CA SER A 407 8.46 -9.43 34.66
C SER A 407 7.14 -9.37 35.41
N ASP A 408 5.98 -9.58 34.77
CA ASP A 408 4.68 -9.45 35.46
C ASP A 408 3.75 -10.69 35.40
N GLU A 409 4.11 -11.76 34.70
CA GLU A 409 3.28 -12.99 34.68
C GLU A 409 3.89 -14.18 35.45
N ARG A 410 5.19 -14.14 35.77
CA ARG A 410 5.86 -15.20 36.55
C ARG A 410 5.54 -15.15 38.04
N SER A 411 5.12 -14.01 38.59
CA SER A 411 4.97 -13.82 40.04
C SER A 411 3.59 -14.12 40.62
N ARG A 412 2.62 -14.60 39.83
CA ARG A 412 1.28 -14.96 40.35
C ARG A 412 0.88 -16.43 40.18
N PHE A 413 1.57 -17.20 39.35
CA PHE A 413 1.33 -18.64 39.20
C PHE A 413 2.32 -19.53 39.96
N ALA A 414 3.50 -19.00 40.34
CA ALA A 414 4.52 -19.78 41.05
C ALA A 414 4.26 -19.93 42.57
N VAL A 415 3.25 -19.24 43.13
CA VAL A 415 3.01 -19.22 44.60
C VAL A 415 1.80 -20.07 45.02
N LEU A 416 1.20 -20.87 44.12
CA LEU A 416 0.02 -21.68 44.47
C LEU A 416 0.05 -23.16 44.01
N GLN A 417 1.22 -23.75 43.71
CA GLN A 417 1.31 -25.17 43.32
C GLN A 417 2.48 -25.96 43.93
N ASP A 418 2.96 -25.59 45.12
CA ASP A 418 4.08 -26.29 45.78
C ASP A 418 3.67 -27.30 46.88
N GLU A 419 2.41 -27.74 46.99
CA GLU A 419 2.04 -28.69 48.07
C GLU A 419 1.42 -30.03 47.67
N GLU A 420 1.21 -30.35 46.38
CA GLU A 420 0.68 -31.68 46.01
C GLU A 420 1.29 -32.18 44.69
N ASP A 421 2.51 -32.75 44.73
CA ASP A 421 2.95 -33.86 43.85
C ASP A 421 4.47 -34.15 43.99
N GLY A 422 4.85 -34.81 45.08
CA GLY A 422 6.23 -35.24 45.39
C GLY A 422 6.88 -36.13 44.33
N GLY A 423 7.60 -35.51 43.39
CA GLY A 423 8.45 -36.18 42.41
C GLY A 423 9.31 -35.17 41.65
N ASN A 424 10.53 -34.97 42.10
CA ASN A 424 11.40 -33.86 41.67
C ASN A 424 12.21 -34.18 40.38
N GLY A 425 11.54 -34.66 39.32
CA GLY A 425 12.18 -34.94 38.02
C GLY A 425 11.21 -34.99 36.83
N PRO A 426 11.68 -34.70 35.60
CA PRO A 426 10.85 -34.74 34.39
C PRO A 426 10.39 -36.18 34.08
N TRP A 427 9.12 -36.32 33.67
CA TRP A 427 8.48 -37.62 33.40
C TRP A 427 9.08 -38.33 32.16
N VAL A 428 9.56 -37.56 31.19
CA VAL A 428 10.25 -37.99 29.96
C VAL A 428 11.27 -36.90 29.58
N ASP A 429 12.40 -37.27 28.97
CA ASP A 429 13.33 -36.30 28.38
C ASP A 429 12.61 -35.43 27.32
N PRO A 430 12.56 -34.10 27.48
CA PRO A 430 11.78 -33.24 26.61
C PRO A 430 12.41 -33.13 25.22
N VAL A 431 11.57 -33.11 24.18
CA VAL A 431 12.01 -32.73 22.83
C VAL A 431 11.97 -31.22 22.67
N TYR A 432 13.06 -30.65 22.14
CA TYR A 432 13.13 -29.23 21.82
C TYR A 432 12.60 -28.98 20.41
N ALA A 433 11.60 -28.10 20.28
CA ALA A 433 10.98 -27.73 19.03
C ALA A 433 11.58 -26.43 18.50
N TYR A 434 12.46 -26.55 17.50
CA TYR A 434 13.12 -25.43 16.84
C TYR A 434 13.56 -25.83 15.41
N LEU A 435 13.98 -24.84 14.62
CA LEU A 435 14.63 -25.00 13.32
C LEU A 435 16.15 -24.95 13.50
N PRO A 436 16.88 -26.07 13.42
CA PRO A 436 18.32 -26.08 13.62
C PRO A 436 19.07 -25.30 12.53
N ARG A 437 20.21 -24.71 12.91
CA ARG A 437 21.11 -24.01 11.97
C ARG A 437 21.64 -24.93 10.87
N GLU A 438 21.85 -26.19 11.20
CA GLU A 438 22.31 -27.23 10.27
C GLU A 438 21.26 -27.61 9.22
N PHE A 439 19.97 -27.48 9.57
CA PHE A 439 18.86 -27.79 8.67
C PHE A 439 18.52 -26.60 7.75
N ILE A 440 18.53 -25.39 8.30
CA ILE A 440 18.34 -24.14 7.55
C ILE A 440 19.48 -23.18 7.95
N PRO A 441 20.58 -23.10 7.18
CA PRO A 441 21.72 -22.24 7.50
C PRO A 441 21.37 -20.75 7.47
N GLU A 442 20.54 -20.33 6.51
CA GLU A 442 20.21 -18.92 6.28
C GLU A 442 19.20 -18.40 7.32
N THR A 443 19.59 -17.38 8.09
CA THR A 443 18.77 -16.81 9.17
C THR A 443 17.46 -16.19 8.68
N SER A 444 17.49 -15.47 7.56
CA SER A 444 16.32 -14.88 6.89
C SER A 444 15.26 -15.93 6.56
N LEU A 445 15.70 -17.03 5.94
CA LEU A 445 14.83 -18.14 5.54
C LEU A 445 14.26 -18.88 6.75
N ARG A 446 15.04 -19.01 7.83
CA ARG A 446 14.57 -19.60 9.09
C ARG A 446 13.48 -18.76 9.76
N VAL A 447 13.65 -17.44 9.77
CA VAL A 447 12.64 -16.50 10.28
C VAL A 447 11.36 -16.57 9.45
N GLU A 448 11.47 -16.67 8.13
CA GLU A 448 10.32 -16.88 7.23
C GLU A 448 9.58 -18.19 7.54
N CYS A 449 10.32 -19.29 7.72
CA CYS A 449 9.77 -20.60 8.09
C CYS A 449 9.03 -20.56 9.43
N TYR A 450 9.62 -19.95 10.47
CA TYR A 450 8.94 -19.74 11.75
C TYR A 450 7.68 -18.88 11.59
N ARG A 451 7.71 -17.84 10.75
CA ARG A 451 6.55 -16.98 10.49
C ARG A 451 5.42 -17.78 9.85
N ARG A 452 5.72 -18.60 8.84
CA ARG A 452 4.74 -19.44 8.14
C ARG A 452 4.09 -20.45 9.08
N LEU A 453 4.87 -21.12 9.93
CA LEU A 453 4.33 -22.03 10.96
C LEU A 453 3.46 -21.28 11.97
N SER A 454 3.91 -20.10 12.44
CA SER A 454 3.15 -19.31 13.41
C SER A 454 1.83 -18.78 12.86
N SER A 455 1.76 -18.46 11.56
CA SER A 455 0.57 -17.93 10.89
C SER A 455 -0.38 -18.97 10.30
N CYS A 456 0.01 -20.23 10.32
CA CYS A 456 -0.78 -21.31 9.76
C CYS A 456 -2.08 -21.51 10.56
N ALA A 457 -3.20 -21.64 9.84
CA ALA A 457 -4.54 -21.72 10.43
C ALA A 457 -5.24 -23.07 10.20
N THR A 458 -4.79 -23.86 9.23
CA THR A 458 -5.43 -25.14 8.88
C THR A 458 -4.44 -26.30 8.88
N VAL A 459 -4.93 -27.51 9.13
CA VAL A 459 -4.10 -28.73 9.14
C VAL A 459 -3.54 -29.04 7.76
N ASP A 460 -4.27 -28.71 6.69
CA ASP A 460 -3.82 -28.95 5.31
C ASP A 460 -2.69 -28.01 4.88
N GLU A 461 -2.71 -26.74 5.32
CA GLU A 461 -1.57 -25.84 5.17
C GLU A 461 -0.31 -26.40 5.85
N ILE A 462 -0.44 -27.00 7.05
CA ILE A 462 0.71 -27.61 7.74
C ILE A 462 1.25 -28.80 6.96
N LYS A 463 0.38 -29.65 6.40
CA LYS A 463 0.82 -30.77 5.55
C LYS A 463 1.60 -30.26 4.34
N SER A 464 1.14 -29.18 3.71
CA SER A 464 1.85 -28.54 2.61
C SER A 464 3.21 -27.99 3.03
N ILE A 465 3.29 -27.30 4.18
CA ILE A 465 4.56 -26.77 4.72
C ILE A 465 5.54 -27.92 5.02
N ARG A 466 5.05 -29.04 5.58
CA ARG A 466 5.86 -30.23 5.86
C ARG A 466 6.41 -30.85 4.57
N ALA A 467 5.59 -30.97 3.54
CA ALA A 467 6.00 -31.51 2.25
C ALA A 467 7.07 -30.60 1.60
N GLU A 468 6.86 -29.29 1.64
CA GLU A 468 7.81 -28.31 1.13
C GLU A 468 9.15 -28.34 1.89
N PHE A 469 9.13 -28.44 3.23
CA PHE A 469 10.36 -28.53 4.01
C PHE A 469 11.15 -29.79 3.67
N LYS A 470 10.45 -30.90 3.42
CA LYS A 470 11.07 -32.16 3.03
C LYS A 470 11.68 -32.08 1.62
N ASP A 471 10.99 -31.41 0.70
CA ASP A 471 11.43 -31.22 -0.68
C ASP A 471 12.66 -30.30 -0.78
N ARG A 472 12.65 -29.18 -0.03
CA ARG A 472 13.69 -28.14 -0.11
C ARG A 472 14.91 -28.41 0.76
N PHE A 473 14.74 -29.03 1.93
CA PHE A 473 15.80 -29.16 2.94
C PHE A 473 16.11 -30.62 3.30
N GLY A 474 15.39 -31.58 2.73
CA GLY A 474 15.63 -33.01 2.92
C GLY A 474 14.96 -33.58 4.18
N LYS A 475 15.62 -34.55 4.82
CA LYS A 475 15.02 -35.27 5.96
C LYS A 475 14.82 -34.34 7.16
N LEU A 476 13.59 -34.28 7.68
CA LEU A 476 13.23 -33.46 8.84
C LEU A 476 13.91 -33.99 10.11
N PRO A 477 14.69 -33.16 10.83
CA PRO A 477 15.17 -33.49 12.17
C PRO A 477 14.03 -33.57 13.18
N ASP A 478 14.25 -34.31 14.28
CA ASP A 478 13.26 -34.50 15.35
C ASP A 478 12.78 -33.16 15.94
N ALA A 479 13.67 -32.17 16.04
CA ALA A 479 13.34 -30.82 16.50
C ALA A 479 12.35 -30.08 15.57
N VAL A 480 12.50 -30.27 14.25
CA VAL A 480 11.61 -29.67 13.24
C VAL A 480 10.29 -30.43 13.20
N GLU A 481 10.33 -31.75 13.35
CA GLU A 481 9.13 -32.58 13.42
C GLU A 481 8.29 -32.27 14.66
N ALA A 482 8.92 -32.02 15.81
CA ALA A 482 8.26 -31.54 17.01
C ALA A 482 7.57 -30.19 16.78
N LEU A 483 8.27 -29.23 16.16
CA LEU A 483 7.73 -27.89 15.86
C LEU A 483 6.49 -27.94 14.94
N ILE A 484 6.54 -28.76 13.90
CA ILE A 484 5.41 -28.96 12.97
C ILE A 484 4.21 -29.58 13.71
N ARG A 485 4.46 -30.59 14.57
CA ARG A 485 3.39 -31.26 15.32
C ARG A 485 2.76 -30.37 16.38
N ILE A 486 3.54 -29.57 17.11
CA ILE A 486 3.01 -28.57 18.06
C ILE A 486 2.12 -27.56 17.33
N THR A 487 2.56 -27.10 16.15
CA THR A 487 1.78 -26.19 15.31
C THR A 487 0.47 -26.85 14.84
N ALA A 488 0.49 -28.14 14.53
CA ALA A 488 -0.72 -28.91 14.17
C ALA A 488 -1.69 -29.09 15.34
N ILE A 489 -1.18 -29.34 16.55
CA ILE A 489 -1.98 -29.40 17.79
C ILE A 489 -2.70 -28.07 17.99
N ARG A 490 -1.98 -26.95 17.82
CA ARG A 490 -2.58 -25.61 17.90
C ARG A 490 -3.72 -25.47 16.88
N CYS A 491 -3.47 -25.70 15.60
CA CYS A 491 -4.48 -25.48 14.55
C CYS A 491 -5.72 -26.39 14.72
N LEU A 492 -5.53 -27.64 15.16
CA LEU A 492 -6.65 -28.54 15.49
C LEU A 492 -7.43 -28.07 16.71
N ALA A 493 -6.76 -27.57 17.75
CA ALA A 493 -7.40 -27.02 18.93
C ALA A 493 -8.23 -25.77 18.57
N GLU A 494 -7.69 -24.87 17.75
CA GLU A 494 -8.38 -23.66 17.28
C GLU A 494 -9.62 -24.03 16.45
N ALA A 495 -9.51 -25.01 15.54
CA ALA A 495 -10.63 -25.50 14.73
C ALA A 495 -11.78 -26.09 15.57
N LYS A 496 -11.48 -26.61 16.77
CA LYS A 496 -12.46 -27.20 17.69
C LYS A 496 -12.88 -26.27 18.83
N GLY A 497 -12.48 -25.00 18.79
CA GLY A 497 -12.85 -24.01 19.82
C GLY A 497 -12.19 -24.27 21.18
N ILE A 498 -11.02 -24.91 21.20
CA ILE A 498 -10.23 -25.18 22.41
C ILE A 498 -9.24 -24.02 22.62
N ALA A 499 -9.30 -23.38 23.77
CA ALA A 499 -8.46 -22.23 24.14
C ALA A 499 -7.10 -22.62 24.74
N SER A 500 -6.98 -23.79 25.36
CA SER A 500 -5.68 -24.30 25.81
C SER A 500 -5.58 -25.82 25.79
N VAL A 501 -4.40 -26.33 25.46
CA VAL A 501 -4.01 -27.74 25.50
C VAL A 501 -2.79 -27.86 26.40
N GLU A 502 -2.95 -28.46 27.56
CA GLU A 502 -1.89 -28.64 28.56
C GLU A 502 -1.62 -30.11 28.81
N ALA A 503 -0.36 -30.55 28.82
CA ALA A 503 0.02 -31.90 29.23
C ALA A 503 0.99 -31.85 30.40
N ILE A 504 0.65 -32.56 31.48
CA ILE A 504 1.47 -32.67 32.70
C ILE A 504 1.50 -34.14 33.14
N ARG A 505 2.70 -34.73 33.22
CA ARG A 505 2.96 -36.13 33.59
C ARG A 505 2.03 -37.12 32.87
N GLY A 506 1.87 -36.92 31.56
CA GLY A 506 1.01 -37.74 30.70
C GLY A 506 -0.49 -37.48 30.81
N ARG A 507 -0.98 -36.55 31.64
CA ARG A 507 -2.40 -36.16 31.68
C ARG A 507 -2.65 -34.98 30.73
N LEU A 508 -3.58 -35.13 29.79
CA LEU A 508 -3.94 -34.09 28.83
C LEU A 508 -5.17 -33.31 29.33
N LYS A 509 -5.04 -31.98 29.44
CA LYS A 509 -6.11 -31.05 29.82
C LYS A 509 -6.41 -30.13 28.64
N CYS A 510 -7.59 -30.22 28.07
CA CYS A 510 -8.06 -29.33 27.00
C CYS A 510 -9.17 -28.42 27.52
N ARG A 511 -9.01 -27.10 27.42
CA ARG A 511 -9.98 -26.11 27.90
C ARG A 511 -10.75 -25.50 26.73
N LEU A 512 -12.08 -25.48 26.80
CA LEU A 512 -12.92 -24.87 25.76
C LEU A 512 -12.97 -23.34 25.89
N ALA A 513 -13.19 -22.65 24.76
CA ALA A 513 -13.22 -21.19 24.70
C ALA A 513 -14.59 -20.57 25.02
N HIS A 514 -15.68 -21.30 24.80
CA HIS A 514 -17.02 -20.71 24.63
C HIS A 514 -18.00 -20.86 25.80
N LYS A 515 -17.55 -21.26 27.00
CA LYS A 515 -18.44 -21.36 28.17
C LYS A 515 -17.91 -20.50 29.32
N LYS A 516 -18.82 -19.75 29.95
CA LYS A 516 -18.57 -18.93 31.16
C LYS A 516 -18.05 -19.76 32.35
N ASP A 517 -18.17 -21.08 32.28
CA ASP A 517 -17.56 -22.04 33.19
C ASP A 517 -16.28 -22.63 32.59
N LEU A 518 -15.22 -22.74 33.39
CA LEU A 518 -13.93 -23.39 33.10
C LEU A 518 -14.09 -24.90 32.85
N GLN A 519 -14.82 -25.29 31.80
CA GLN A 519 -15.05 -26.69 31.44
C GLN A 519 -13.84 -27.25 30.67
N TYR A 520 -13.21 -28.26 31.27
CA TYR A 520 -12.21 -29.08 30.61
C TYR A 520 -12.87 -30.27 29.92
N ILE A 521 -12.32 -30.67 28.78
CA ILE A 521 -12.71 -31.89 28.08
C ILE A 521 -12.22 -33.09 28.92
N GLN A 522 -13.16 -33.89 29.42
CA GLN A 522 -12.91 -35.13 30.15
C GLN A 522 -13.54 -36.30 29.39
N SER A 523 -12.87 -37.47 29.40
CA SER A 523 -13.47 -38.70 28.90
C SER A 523 -14.11 -39.43 30.10
N GLY A 524 -15.44 -39.33 30.23
CA GLY A 524 -16.17 -39.77 31.41
C GLY A 524 -15.88 -38.91 32.64
N SER A 525 -15.04 -39.39 33.57
CA SER A 525 -14.67 -38.73 34.83
C SER A 525 -13.16 -38.50 35.01
N ARG A 526 -12.35 -38.75 33.97
CA ARG A 526 -10.88 -38.67 34.02
C ARG A 526 -10.30 -37.93 32.82
N PHE A 527 -9.16 -37.27 33.04
CA PHE A 527 -8.38 -36.69 31.96
C PHE A 527 -7.72 -37.80 31.11
N PRO A 528 -7.70 -37.67 29.77
CA PRO A 528 -6.99 -38.58 28.88
C PRO A 528 -5.54 -38.73 29.30
N ARG A 529 -5.04 -39.98 29.32
CA ARG A 529 -3.64 -40.28 29.63
C ARG A 529 -2.89 -40.68 28.35
N LEU A 530 -1.77 -40.01 28.11
CA LEU A 530 -0.81 -40.35 27.06
C LEU A 530 0.09 -41.47 27.59
N THR A 531 0.25 -42.55 26.82
CA THR A 531 0.87 -43.80 27.30
C THR A 531 2.19 -44.15 26.61
N ARG A 532 2.51 -43.51 25.48
CA ARG A 532 3.74 -43.79 24.73
C ARG A 532 4.92 -42.99 25.28
N LYS A 533 6.11 -43.62 25.37
CA LYS A 533 7.28 -43.02 26.05
C LYS A 533 8.08 -41.99 25.25
N PRO A 534 8.27 -42.07 23.91
CA PRO A 534 9.06 -41.04 23.21
C PRO A 534 8.22 -39.76 22.96
N PRO A 535 8.79 -38.56 23.15
CA PRO A 535 8.09 -37.28 23.03
C PRO A 535 7.36 -37.06 21.70
N LEU A 536 7.95 -37.50 20.59
CA LEU A 536 7.31 -37.40 19.28
C LEU A 536 6.03 -38.26 19.19
N LEU A 537 6.00 -39.44 19.81
CA LEU A 537 4.78 -40.26 19.84
C LEU A 537 3.72 -39.68 20.77
N LEU A 538 4.12 -39.00 21.86
CA LEU A 538 3.22 -38.23 22.71
C LEU A 538 2.55 -37.08 21.94
N LEU A 539 3.29 -36.40 21.04
CA LEU A 539 2.72 -35.41 20.11
C LEU A 539 1.72 -36.05 19.12
N ASN A 540 1.95 -37.29 18.69
CA ASN A 540 0.99 -37.98 17.82
C ASN A 540 -0.28 -38.39 18.59
N ASP A 541 -0.14 -38.84 19.82
CA ASP A 541 -1.27 -39.24 20.66
C ASP A 541 -2.17 -38.03 20.98
N THR A 542 -1.57 -36.86 21.23
CA THR A 542 -2.31 -35.60 21.41
C THR A 542 -3.01 -35.15 20.12
N LEU A 543 -2.36 -35.25 18.95
CA LEU A 543 -2.98 -34.98 17.66
C LEU A 543 -4.15 -35.93 17.35
N ASN A 544 -4.00 -37.22 17.63
CA ASN A 544 -5.06 -38.22 17.44
C ASN A 544 -6.25 -37.98 18.37
N PHE A 545 -5.98 -37.66 19.64
CA PHE A 545 -7.02 -37.29 20.58
C PHE A 545 -7.78 -36.04 20.11
N LEU A 546 -7.06 -34.99 19.71
CA LEU A 546 -7.67 -33.78 19.17
C LEU A 546 -8.41 -34.03 17.86
N SER A 547 -8.01 -34.98 17.03
CA SER A 547 -8.71 -35.30 15.78
C SER A 547 -10.03 -36.05 16.01
N ASN A 548 -10.10 -36.90 17.04
CA ASN A 548 -11.26 -37.72 17.37
C ASN A 548 -12.29 -37.05 18.29
N LEU A 549 -12.01 -35.84 18.77
CA LEU A 549 -12.97 -34.98 19.49
C LEU A 549 -14.10 -34.46 18.61
#